data_AF-A0A0N9U9S9-F1
#
_entry.id   AF-A0A0N9U9S9-F1
#
_cell.length_a   1.000
_cell.length_b   1.000
_cell.length_c   1.000
_cell.angle_alpha   90.00
_cell.angle_beta   90.00
_cell.angle_gamma   90.00
#
_symmetry.space_group_name_H-M   'P 1'
#
loop_
_entity.id
_entity.type
_entity.pdbx_description
1 polymer ?
#
loop_
_entity_poly.entity_id
_entity_poly.type
_entity_poly.pdbx_seq_one_letter_code
_entity_poly.pdbx_strand_id
1 'polypeptide(L)'
;MDSMRGLLSGSHGHDDGAIDAPVSVGVDERRMQVRAYNYWASLLADRAYPSVEDLDLENVGDFGPHSVLLDFTTGVENPGIAFIGERLRAESEIDEEVHYINQIPGRSLLSRLTDHYLQIIANRAPIGFEAEFVNDRGVTIMYRGILLPFSSDDDTIDFILGVINWKEAAPADEAEELQLSVEQSLRSAPPLTAPVPVWADGPDSGHIDDDAAPGFAALGEGSELLSVRGGARHAGLSPVDPGDDAELADWLALARETADRASAADSRSRSALYQAVGQAWDFALVAERQPEAFAALLDDAGLTVQDRAPMTPVVKLVFGAAYDKTRLAEYACVLGHAKGEGIGRGELAAYLDRYPGGLKGLVKDERARRRPAKDGDEGSGTALDTLRQAHPAVILEHEAEGAEFVVLIARALPGGHIGIVAKAADDPALVARLARKASPILP
;
A
#
# COMPACT_ATOMS: atom_id res chain seq x y z
N MET A 1 -4.08 38.48 -62.06
CA MET A 1 -3.86 37.78 -63.33
C MET A 1 -2.74 36.78 -63.12
N ASP A 2 -3.12 35.51 -63.26
CA ASP A 2 -2.35 34.34 -63.69
C ASP A 2 -0.96 33.99 -63.15
N SER A 3 -0.95 32.90 -62.37
CA SER A 3 -0.55 31.56 -62.83
C SER A 3 0.84 31.33 -63.46
N MET A 4 1.52 30.35 -62.85
CA MET A 4 2.11 29.15 -63.46
C MET A 4 3.63 29.07 -63.76
N ARG A 5 4.20 27.98 -63.19
CA ARG A 5 5.33 27.13 -63.68
C ARG A 5 6.74 27.76 -63.71
N GLY A 6 7.80 27.12 -63.23
CA GLY A 6 8.01 25.77 -62.71
C GLY A 6 9.49 25.37 -62.85
N LEU A 7 9.89 24.35 -62.07
CA LEU A 7 11.06 23.47 -62.20
C LEU A 7 12.44 24.03 -61.84
N LEU A 8 13.10 23.40 -60.85
CA LEU A 8 14.25 22.50 -61.05
C LEU A 8 14.59 21.73 -59.74
N SER A 9 14.32 20.42 -59.77
CA SER A 9 15.18 19.28 -59.40
C SER A 9 16.08 19.31 -58.15
N GLY A 10 15.91 18.31 -57.26
CA GLY A 10 17.06 17.61 -56.65
C GLY A 10 17.08 17.32 -55.14
N SER A 11 16.41 16.24 -54.72
CA SER A 11 16.92 15.16 -53.82
C SER A 11 17.83 15.48 -52.62
N HIS A 12 17.33 15.32 -51.39
CA HIS A 12 17.60 14.17 -50.50
C HIS A 12 16.99 14.41 -49.11
N GLY A 13 16.30 13.39 -48.59
CA GLY A 13 15.65 13.42 -47.29
C GLY A 13 16.64 13.32 -46.13
N HIS A 14 16.26 13.98 -45.04
CA HIS A 14 16.51 13.48 -43.71
C HIS A 14 15.25 13.81 -42.91
N ASP A 15 14.38 12.80 -42.79
CA ASP A 15 13.32 12.75 -41.80
C ASP A 15 14.03 12.55 -40.47
N ASP A 16 14.38 13.66 -39.82
CA ASP A 16 14.95 13.66 -38.49
C ASP A 16 13.79 13.32 -37.56
N GLY A 17 13.62 12.01 -37.33
CA GLY A 17 12.65 11.46 -36.40
C GLY A 17 12.88 12.09 -35.04
N ALA A 18 12.09 13.12 -34.74
CA ALA A 18 12.06 13.79 -33.47
C ALA A 18 11.90 12.71 -32.40
N ILE A 19 12.97 12.52 -31.63
CA ILE A 19 13.00 11.62 -30.49
C ILE A 19 11.99 12.20 -29.50
N ASP A 20 10.80 11.62 -29.47
CA ASP A 20 9.79 11.99 -28.48
C ASP A 20 10.40 11.80 -27.09
N ALA A 21 10.39 12.87 -26.31
CA ALA A 21 10.95 12.85 -24.97
C ALA A 21 10.17 11.82 -24.15
N PRO A 22 10.82 10.98 -23.32
CA PRO A 22 10.10 9.98 -22.55
C PRO A 22 9.03 10.66 -21.70
N VAL A 23 7.79 10.19 -21.86
CA VAL A 23 6.61 10.72 -21.16
C VAL A 23 6.93 10.81 -19.67
N SER A 24 6.76 12.00 -19.09
CA SER A 24 7.08 12.29 -17.69
C SER A 24 6.00 11.70 -16.76
N VAL A 25 6.09 10.38 -16.54
CA VAL A 25 5.01 9.52 -16.01
C VAL A 25 4.58 9.79 -14.56
N GLY A 26 5.41 10.39 -13.69
CA GLY A 26 5.06 10.59 -12.27
C GLY A 26 4.82 12.03 -11.81
N VAL A 27 5.10 13.02 -12.66
CA VAL A 27 5.10 14.43 -12.27
C VAL A 27 3.72 15.05 -12.44
N ASP A 28 3.02 14.72 -13.53
CA ASP A 28 1.76 15.39 -13.87
C ASP A 28 0.58 14.91 -13.02
N GLU A 29 0.53 13.61 -12.72
CA GLU A 29 -0.47 13.04 -11.81
C GLU A 29 -0.34 13.64 -10.41
N ARG A 30 0.89 13.64 -9.84
CA ARG A 30 1.17 14.26 -8.54
C ARG A 30 0.80 15.73 -8.52
N ARG A 31 1.02 16.44 -9.63
CA ARG A 31 0.61 17.83 -9.76
C ARG A 31 -0.90 17.98 -9.74
N MET A 32 -1.68 17.04 -10.26
CA MET A 32 -3.15 17.11 -10.23
C MET A 32 -3.72 17.05 -8.81
N GLN A 33 -3.31 16.10 -7.97
CA GLN A 33 -3.83 16.05 -6.59
C GLN A 33 -3.35 17.23 -5.74
N VAL A 34 -2.11 17.67 -5.97
CA VAL A 34 -1.57 18.88 -5.30
C VAL A 34 -2.35 20.12 -5.74
N ARG A 35 -2.73 20.24 -7.01
CA ARG A 35 -3.59 21.33 -7.50
C ARG A 35 -4.97 21.28 -6.87
N ALA A 36 -5.60 20.10 -6.78
CA ALA A 36 -6.89 19.93 -6.11
C ALA A 36 -6.82 20.31 -4.62
N TYR A 37 -5.77 19.88 -3.91
CA TYR A 37 -5.54 20.27 -2.52
C TYR A 37 -5.31 21.78 -2.37
N ASN A 38 -4.48 22.38 -3.22
CA ASN A 38 -4.21 23.82 -3.17
C ASN A 38 -5.48 24.64 -3.45
N TYR A 39 -6.32 24.18 -4.38
CA TYR A 39 -7.62 24.80 -4.63
C TYR A 39 -8.51 24.71 -3.38
N TRP A 40 -8.66 23.52 -2.79
CA TRP A 40 -9.41 23.34 -1.54
C TRP A 40 -8.86 24.20 -0.39
N ALA A 41 -7.54 24.24 -0.20
CA ALA A 41 -6.89 25.05 0.82
C ALA A 41 -7.07 26.56 0.57
N SER A 42 -7.18 26.99 -0.70
CA SER A 42 -7.48 28.38 -1.04
C SER A 42 -8.90 28.80 -0.67
N LEU A 43 -9.83 27.85 -0.56
CA LEU A 43 -11.22 28.08 -0.14
C LEU A 43 -11.38 28.09 1.39
N LEU A 44 -10.37 27.65 2.15
CA LEU A 44 -10.49 27.46 3.60
C LEU A 44 -10.74 28.78 4.37
N ALA A 45 -10.25 29.91 3.84
CA ALA A 45 -10.31 31.23 4.50
C ALA A 45 -9.98 31.13 6.01
N ASP A 46 -10.89 31.55 6.91
CA ASP A 46 -10.77 31.45 8.37
C ASP A 46 -11.57 30.25 8.97
N ARG A 47 -12.03 29.31 8.14
CA ARG A 47 -12.88 28.17 8.51
C ARG A 47 -12.05 26.90 8.73
N ALA A 48 -12.61 25.92 9.44
CA ALA A 48 -12.02 24.58 9.54
C ALA A 48 -12.19 23.79 8.23
N TYR A 49 -13.30 24.02 7.53
CA TYR A 49 -13.58 23.45 6.22
C TYR A 49 -14.14 24.51 5.26
N PRO A 50 -13.84 24.39 3.95
CA PRO A 50 -14.43 25.26 2.96
C PRO A 50 -15.93 24.98 2.78
N SER A 51 -16.68 26.01 2.42
CA SER A 51 -18.10 25.89 2.05
C SER A 51 -18.24 25.23 0.69
N VAL A 52 -19.23 24.36 0.54
CA VAL A 52 -19.59 23.80 -0.77
C VAL A 52 -20.12 24.89 -1.72
N GLU A 53 -20.65 26.00 -1.20
CA GLU A 53 -21.15 27.11 -2.02
C GLU A 53 -20.04 27.85 -2.77
N ASP A 54 -18.81 27.78 -2.27
CA ASP A 54 -17.63 28.40 -2.91
C ASP A 54 -16.96 27.46 -3.93
N LEU A 55 -17.47 26.23 -4.05
CA LEU A 55 -16.96 25.22 -4.96
C LEU A 55 -17.49 25.43 -6.38
N ASP A 56 -16.59 25.75 -7.31
CA ASP A 56 -16.89 25.86 -8.74
C ASP A 56 -16.14 24.77 -9.50
N LEU A 57 -16.81 23.63 -9.72
CA LEU A 57 -16.25 22.47 -10.43
C LEU A 57 -16.19 22.65 -11.95
N GLU A 58 -16.91 23.62 -12.51
CA GLU A 58 -16.92 23.88 -13.96
C GLU A 58 -15.70 24.71 -14.39
N ASN A 59 -15.14 25.53 -13.50
CA ASN A 59 -14.01 26.44 -13.80
C ASN A 59 -12.66 26.05 -13.16
N VAL A 60 -12.55 24.92 -12.46
CA VAL A 60 -11.30 24.46 -11.80
C VAL A 60 -10.21 23.96 -12.74
N GLY A 61 -10.47 23.93 -14.05
CA GLY A 61 -9.47 23.56 -15.05
C GLY A 61 -9.27 22.04 -15.15
N ASP A 62 -8.04 21.58 -14.93
CA ASP A 62 -7.58 20.26 -15.38
C ASP A 62 -8.09 19.05 -14.59
N PHE A 63 -8.56 19.23 -13.35
CA PHE A 63 -9.05 18.12 -12.52
C PHE A 63 -10.58 18.02 -12.43
N GLY A 64 -11.33 19.01 -12.93
CA GLY A 64 -12.80 18.98 -12.97
C GLY A 64 -13.36 17.70 -13.62
N PRO A 65 -12.90 17.31 -14.83
CA PRO A 65 -13.35 16.08 -15.50
C PRO A 65 -13.00 14.77 -14.76
N HIS A 66 -12.07 14.85 -13.80
CA HIS A 66 -11.56 13.75 -12.98
C HIS A 66 -12.15 13.74 -11.56
N SER A 67 -13.14 14.60 -11.29
CA SER A 67 -13.67 14.81 -9.96
C SER A 67 -15.06 14.20 -9.76
N VAL A 68 -15.43 13.97 -8.49
CA VAL A 68 -16.74 13.54 -8.03
C VAL A 68 -17.08 14.28 -6.75
N LEU A 69 -18.31 14.77 -6.63
CA LEU A 69 -18.81 15.39 -5.40
C LEU A 69 -19.85 14.45 -4.77
N LEU A 70 -19.57 14.02 -3.55
CA LEU A 70 -20.46 13.18 -2.75
C LEU A 70 -21.22 14.05 -1.74
N ASP A 71 -22.53 13.82 -1.66
CA ASP A 71 -23.47 14.51 -0.78
C ASP A 71 -23.91 13.58 0.36
N PHE A 72 -23.58 13.98 1.60
CA PHE A 72 -23.86 13.26 2.83
C PHE A 72 -25.06 13.82 3.61
N THR A 73 -25.74 14.85 3.10
CA THR A 73 -26.88 15.50 3.77
C THR A 73 -28.03 14.52 4.05
N THR A 74 -28.16 13.46 3.24
CA THR A 74 -29.19 12.41 3.36
C THR A 74 -28.73 11.20 4.17
N GLY A 75 -27.45 11.10 4.53
CA GLY A 75 -26.89 10.03 5.35
C GLY A 75 -25.53 9.51 4.88
N VAL A 76 -24.80 8.88 5.80
CA VAL A 76 -23.42 8.40 5.58
C VAL A 76 -23.34 7.01 4.93
N GLU A 77 -24.40 6.21 5.03
CA GLU A 77 -24.41 4.82 4.52
C GLU A 77 -24.58 4.73 3.00
N ASN A 78 -25.35 5.64 2.40
CA ASN A 78 -25.54 5.69 0.95
C ASN A 78 -25.62 7.15 0.46
N PRO A 79 -24.47 7.84 0.40
CA PRO A 79 -24.37 9.22 -0.06
C PRO A 79 -24.94 9.38 -1.47
N GLY A 80 -25.50 10.56 -1.72
CA GLY A 80 -25.86 11.00 -3.06
C GLY A 80 -24.61 11.41 -3.85
N ILE A 81 -24.71 11.37 -5.17
CA ILE A 81 -23.67 11.87 -6.06
C ILE A 81 -24.16 13.20 -6.66
N ALA A 82 -23.61 14.30 -6.18
CA ALA A 82 -23.99 15.65 -6.60
C ALA A 82 -23.33 16.05 -7.94
N PHE A 83 -22.12 15.54 -8.20
CA PHE A 83 -21.37 15.82 -9.44
C PHE A 83 -20.46 14.66 -9.80
N ILE A 84 -20.31 14.37 -11.10
CA ILE A 84 -19.29 13.46 -11.64
C ILE A 84 -18.72 14.08 -12.91
N GLY A 85 -17.40 14.21 -12.97
CA GLY A 85 -16.68 14.69 -14.15
C GLY A 85 -16.77 13.71 -15.32
N GLU A 86 -16.74 14.25 -16.53
CA GLU A 86 -16.98 13.50 -17.77
C GLU A 86 -16.01 12.32 -17.98
N ARG A 87 -14.72 12.51 -17.68
CA ARG A 87 -13.73 11.43 -17.84
C ARG A 87 -13.95 10.31 -16.84
N LEU A 88 -14.25 10.67 -15.58
CA LEU A 88 -14.50 9.68 -14.53
C LEU A 88 -15.78 8.89 -14.81
N ARG A 89 -16.82 9.57 -15.30
CA ARG A 89 -18.09 8.96 -15.72
C ARG A 89 -17.87 7.98 -16.88
N ALA A 90 -17.12 8.39 -17.91
CA ALA A 90 -16.83 7.55 -19.08
C ALA A 90 -16.04 6.29 -18.71
N GLU A 91 -15.01 6.42 -17.86
CA GLU A 91 -14.20 5.26 -17.44
C GLU A 91 -14.98 4.29 -16.54
N SER A 92 -15.81 4.82 -15.65
CA SER A 92 -16.56 4.00 -14.71
C SER A 92 -17.82 3.38 -15.31
N GLU A 93 -18.10 3.62 -16.60
CA GLU A 93 -19.30 3.17 -17.31
C GLU A 93 -20.59 3.55 -16.57
N ILE A 94 -20.63 4.77 -16.03
CA ILE A 94 -21.75 5.26 -15.21
C ILE A 94 -22.76 5.98 -16.11
N ASP A 95 -23.98 5.45 -16.16
CA ASP A 95 -25.11 6.08 -16.85
C ASP A 95 -25.56 7.38 -16.15
N GLU A 96 -26.26 8.25 -16.89
CA GLU A 96 -26.77 9.53 -16.35
C GLU A 96 -27.77 9.35 -15.20
N GLU A 97 -28.40 8.19 -15.08
CA GLU A 97 -29.41 7.85 -14.06
C GLU A 97 -28.83 7.43 -12.71
N VAL A 98 -27.50 7.36 -12.59
CA VAL A 98 -26.82 6.98 -11.35
C VAL A 98 -26.70 8.19 -10.42
N HIS A 99 -27.43 8.14 -9.31
CA HIS A 99 -27.50 9.24 -8.33
C HIS A 99 -26.98 8.87 -6.95
N TYR A 100 -26.72 7.58 -6.67
CA TYR A 100 -26.29 7.09 -5.36
C TYR A 100 -25.10 6.14 -5.45
N ILE A 101 -24.32 6.06 -4.38
CA ILE A 101 -23.12 5.20 -4.33
C ILE A 101 -23.46 3.72 -4.58
N ASN A 102 -24.56 3.21 -4.04
CA ASN A 102 -24.95 1.80 -4.20
C ASN A 102 -25.32 1.38 -5.63
N GLN A 103 -25.52 2.34 -6.54
CA GLN A 103 -25.81 2.10 -7.96
C GLN A 103 -24.54 1.99 -8.81
N ILE A 104 -23.38 2.29 -8.23
CA ILE A 104 -22.10 2.24 -8.92
C ILE A 104 -21.63 0.78 -9.07
N PRO A 105 -21.05 0.38 -10.21
CA PRO A 105 -20.41 -0.92 -10.36
C PRO A 105 -19.25 -1.11 -9.35
N GLY A 106 -19.26 -2.22 -8.60
CA GLY A 106 -18.29 -2.49 -7.51
C GLY A 106 -16.83 -2.70 -7.95
N ARG A 107 -16.58 -2.79 -9.26
CA ARG A 107 -15.24 -2.90 -9.87
C ARG A 107 -14.83 -1.63 -10.66
N SER A 108 -15.58 -0.54 -10.50
CA SER A 108 -15.24 0.76 -11.07
C SER A 108 -14.24 1.53 -10.21
N LEU A 109 -13.61 2.55 -10.81
CA LEU A 109 -12.78 3.53 -10.10
C LEU A 109 -13.55 4.26 -9.00
N LEU A 110 -14.81 4.62 -9.28
CA LEU A 110 -15.63 5.38 -8.35
C LEU A 110 -15.98 4.56 -7.10
N SER A 111 -16.25 3.26 -7.25
CA SER A 111 -16.44 2.35 -6.09
C SER A 111 -15.21 2.28 -5.17
N ARG A 112 -14.01 2.48 -5.70
CA ARG A 112 -12.78 2.45 -4.90
C ARG A 112 -12.55 3.75 -4.17
N LEU A 113 -12.88 4.87 -4.81
CA LEU A 113 -12.85 6.19 -4.18
C LEU A 113 -13.80 6.23 -2.98
N THR A 114 -14.93 5.55 -3.07
CA THR A 114 -15.93 5.52 -2.00
C THR A 114 -15.57 4.56 -0.85
N ASP A 115 -14.61 3.66 -0.99
CA ASP A 115 -14.14 2.82 0.13
C ASP A 115 -13.51 3.65 1.28
N HIS A 116 -13.05 4.87 0.97
CA HIS A 116 -12.26 5.69 1.89
C HIS A 116 -13.04 6.86 2.52
N TYR A 117 -14.27 7.17 2.10
CA TYR A 117 -14.97 8.36 2.61
C TYR A 117 -15.28 8.26 4.12
N LEU A 118 -15.53 7.04 4.64
CA LEU A 118 -15.72 6.81 6.09
C LEU A 118 -14.48 7.21 6.90
N GLN A 119 -13.29 7.06 6.32
CA GLN A 119 -12.04 7.45 6.97
C GLN A 119 -11.90 8.97 7.03
N ILE A 120 -12.39 9.71 6.03
CA ILE A 120 -12.45 11.18 6.09
C ILE A 120 -13.36 11.64 7.20
N ILE A 121 -14.57 11.08 7.28
CA ILE A 121 -15.54 11.47 8.32
C ILE A 121 -14.97 11.19 9.72
N ALA A 122 -14.26 10.08 9.89
CA ALA A 122 -13.61 9.74 11.15
C ALA A 122 -12.42 10.65 11.50
N ASN A 123 -11.55 10.94 10.53
CA ASN A 123 -10.29 11.66 10.75
C ASN A 123 -10.42 13.18 10.63
N ARG A 124 -11.54 13.67 10.07
CA ARG A 124 -11.80 15.10 9.89
C ARG A 124 -10.69 15.82 9.10
N ALA A 125 -10.11 15.14 8.11
CA ALA A 125 -8.99 15.66 7.33
C ALA A 125 -9.00 15.15 5.88
N PRO A 126 -8.38 15.91 4.94
CA PRO A 126 -8.08 15.43 3.59
C PRO A 126 -7.31 14.10 3.58
N ILE A 127 -7.66 13.20 2.65
CA ILE A 127 -6.99 11.90 2.49
C ILE A 127 -6.56 11.72 1.05
N GLY A 128 -5.25 11.62 0.82
CA GLY A 128 -4.69 11.12 -0.43
C GLY A 128 -4.58 9.59 -0.40
N PHE A 129 -4.85 8.94 -1.51
CA PHE A 129 -4.74 7.49 -1.66
C PHE A 129 -4.28 7.12 -3.06
N GLU A 130 -3.54 6.02 -3.17
CA GLU A 130 -3.05 5.52 -4.44
C GLU A 130 -3.09 3.99 -4.42
N ALA A 131 -3.66 3.36 -5.45
CA ALA A 131 -3.73 1.90 -5.53
C ALA A 131 -3.70 1.41 -6.98
N GLU A 132 -3.64 0.10 -7.14
CA GLU A 132 -3.77 -0.59 -8.41
C GLU A 132 -4.92 -1.60 -8.31
N PHE A 133 -5.63 -1.80 -9.41
CA PHE A 133 -6.63 -2.85 -9.51
C PHE A 133 -6.71 -3.36 -10.95
N VAL A 134 -7.27 -4.55 -11.10
CA VAL A 134 -7.54 -5.15 -12.41
C VAL A 134 -9.02 -4.90 -12.73
N ASN A 135 -9.26 -4.13 -13.79
CA ASN A 135 -10.63 -3.85 -14.25
C ASN A 135 -11.27 -5.10 -14.88
N ASP A 136 -12.53 -4.99 -15.27
CA ASP A 136 -13.27 -6.12 -15.85
C ASP A 136 -12.73 -6.55 -17.22
N ARG A 137 -11.88 -5.72 -17.83
CA ARG A 137 -11.18 -5.97 -19.10
C ARG A 137 -9.81 -6.66 -18.90
N GLY A 138 -9.44 -7.00 -17.66
CA GLY A 138 -8.15 -7.65 -17.35
C GLY A 138 -6.95 -6.70 -17.40
N VAL A 139 -7.18 -5.40 -17.58
CA VAL A 139 -6.14 -4.37 -17.62
C VAL A 139 -5.83 -3.91 -16.22
N THR A 140 -4.54 -3.85 -15.89
CA THR A 140 -4.09 -3.28 -14.61
C THR A 140 -4.19 -1.77 -14.69
N ILE A 141 -5.08 -1.19 -13.88
CA ILE A 141 -5.24 0.24 -13.74
C ILE A 141 -4.55 0.69 -12.45
N MET A 142 -3.59 1.59 -12.59
CA MET A 142 -3.03 2.34 -11.46
C MET A 142 -3.80 3.65 -11.33
N TYR A 143 -4.30 3.94 -10.14
CA TYR A 143 -5.00 5.19 -9.88
C TYR A 143 -4.48 5.88 -8.62
N ARG A 144 -4.64 7.20 -8.61
CA ARG A 144 -4.29 8.08 -7.50
C ARG A 144 -5.39 9.10 -7.31
N GLY A 145 -5.90 9.18 -6.09
CA GLY A 145 -6.94 10.11 -5.74
C GLY A 145 -6.66 10.89 -4.46
N ILE A 146 -7.45 11.94 -4.27
CA ILE A 146 -7.53 12.70 -3.04
C ILE A 146 -9.00 12.94 -2.73
N LEU A 147 -9.39 12.74 -1.48
CA LEU A 147 -10.69 13.10 -0.93
C LEU A 147 -10.52 14.34 -0.06
N LEU A 148 -11.41 15.31 -0.22
CA LEU A 148 -11.34 16.64 0.39
C LEU A 148 -12.70 16.96 1.04
N PRO A 149 -12.75 17.16 2.37
CA PRO A 149 -14.00 17.40 3.09
C PRO A 149 -14.49 18.85 2.94
N PHE A 150 -15.79 19.02 2.85
CA PHE A 150 -16.51 20.31 2.82
C PHE A 150 -17.60 20.31 3.89
N SER A 151 -17.88 21.48 4.45
CA SER A 151 -18.89 21.65 5.49
C SER A 151 -19.68 22.93 5.25
N SER A 152 -21.00 22.85 5.39
CA SER A 152 -21.87 24.02 5.28
C SER A 152 -21.81 24.84 6.57
N ASP A 153 -21.71 24.18 7.72
CA ASP A 153 -21.81 24.78 9.07
C ASP A 153 -20.47 24.88 9.84
N ASP A 154 -19.36 24.44 9.24
CA ASP A 154 -18.01 24.38 9.81
C ASP A 154 -17.80 23.33 10.92
N ASP A 155 -18.78 22.44 11.18
CA ASP A 155 -18.66 21.34 12.16
C ASP A 155 -18.95 19.97 11.56
N THR A 156 -19.97 19.84 10.70
CA THR A 156 -20.33 18.58 10.04
C THR A 156 -19.85 18.51 8.60
N ILE A 157 -19.20 17.40 8.24
CA ILE A 157 -18.79 17.15 6.86
C ILE A 157 -20.02 16.72 6.07
N ASP A 158 -20.59 17.63 5.30
CA ASP A 158 -21.80 17.40 4.51
C ASP A 158 -21.46 16.99 3.07
N PHE A 159 -20.27 17.36 2.59
CA PHE A 159 -19.82 17.05 1.23
C PHE A 159 -18.37 16.56 1.21
N ILE A 160 -18.05 15.67 0.27
CA ILE A 160 -16.67 15.26 0.01
C ILE A 160 -16.40 15.35 -1.49
N LEU A 161 -15.40 16.14 -1.84
CA LEU A 161 -14.86 16.20 -3.18
C LEU A 161 -13.77 15.13 -3.34
N GLY A 162 -14.00 14.19 -4.24
CA GLY A 162 -13.00 13.24 -4.68
C GLY A 162 -12.41 13.66 -6.03
N VAL A 163 -11.08 13.63 -6.15
CA VAL A 163 -10.38 13.80 -7.44
C VAL A 163 -9.55 12.57 -7.68
N ILE A 164 -9.68 11.94 -8.85
CA ILE A 164 -8.99 10.68 -9.17
C ILE A 164 -8.41 10.71 -10.59
N ASN A 165 -7.14 10.36 -10.71
CA ASN A 165 -6.47 10.16 -11.99
C ASN A 165 -6.03 8.70 -12.11
N TRP A 166 -6.02 8.15 -13.31
CA TRP A 166 -5.68 6.75 -13.57
C TRP A 166 -4.88 6.58 -14.86
N LYS A 167 -4.12 5.49 -14.90
CA LYS A 167 -3.44 4.99 -16.09
C LYS A 167 -3.63 3.49 -16.23
N GLU A 168 -3.86 3.08 -17.45
CA GLU A 168 -3.83 1.69 -17.87
C GLU A 168 -2.38 1.26 -18.08
N ALA A 169 -1.96 0.18 -17.43
CA ALA A 169 -0.69 -0.47 -17.72
C ALA A 169 -0.85 -1.35 -18.97
N ALA A 170 0.16 -1.36 -19.84
CA ALA A 170 0.17 -2.23 -21.01
C ALA A 170 -0.02 -3.70 -20.58
N PRO A 171 -0.81 -4.50 -21.31
CA PRO A 171 -1.00 -5.91 -21.01
C PRO A 171 0.36 -6.64 -21.00
N ALA A 172 0.54 -7.57 -20.05
CA ALA A 172 1.82 -8.24 -19.81
C ALA A 172 2.38 -8.97 -21.05
N ASP A 173 1.52 -9.34 -21.99
CA ASP A 173 1.88 -10.03 -23.23
C ASP A 173 2.73 -9.15 -24.17
N GLU A 174 2.49 -7.83 -24.22
CA GLU A 174 3.31 -6.91 -25.02
C GLU A 174 4.65 -6.58 -24.36
N ALA A 175 4.71 -6.63 -23.03
CA ALA A 175 5.94 -6.42 -22.28
C ALA A 175 6.95 -7.55 -22.51
N GLU A 176 6.48 -8.80 -22.62
CA GLU A 176 7.34 -9.95 -22.96
C GLU A 176 7.84 -9.86 -24.41
N GLU A 177 6.99 -9.48 -25.37
CA GLU A 177 7.39 -9.35 -26.78
C GLU A 177 8.39 -8.20 -26.99
N LEU A 178 8.19 -7.07 -26.29
CA LEU A 178 9.15 -5.95 -26.28
C LEU A 178 10.46 -6.32 -25.57
N GLN A 179 10.42 -7.04 -24.45
CA GLN A 179 11.61 -7.52 -23.75
C GLN A 179 12.41 -8.51 -24.61
N LEU A 180 11.73 -9.43 -25.29
CA LEU A 180 12.35 -10.36 -26.23
C LEU A 180 13.01 -9.63 -27.40
N SER A 181 12.36 -8.60 -27.94
CA SER A 181 12.93 -7.75 -29.01
C SER A 181 14.18 -6.98 -28.55
N VAL A 182 14.17 -6.42 -27.33
CA VAL A 182 15.31 -5.71 -26.73
C VAL A 182 16.46 -6.68 -26.45
N GLU A 183 16.19 -7.85 -25.88
CA GLU A 183 17.21 -8.89 -25.67
C GLU A 183 17.84 -9.38 -26.98
N GLN A 184 17.02 -9.54 -28.03
CA GLN A 184 17.49 -9.99 -29.34
C GLN A 184 18.35 -8.93 -30.03
N SER A 185 18.04 -7.65 -29.82
CA SER A 185 18.86 -6.51 -30.28
C SER A 185 20.18 -6.40 -29.51
N LEU A 186 20.17 -6.62 -28.19
CA LEU A 186 21.38 -6.61 -27.35
C LEU A 186 22.33 -7.78 -27.67
N ARG A 187 21.80 -8.95 -28.04
CA ARG A 187 22.61 -10.12 -28.45
C ARG A 187 23.21 -9.98 -29.86
N SER A 188 22.58 -9.20 -30.73
CA SER A 188 23.03 -9.01 -32.13
C SER A 188 23.91 -7.77 -32.31
N ALA A 189 24.02 -6.91 -31.29
CA ALA A 189 24.95 -5.79 -31.30
C ALA A 189 26.41 -6.29 -31.28
N PRO A 190 27.26 -5.89 -32.24
CA PRO A 190 28.68 -6.23 -32.20
C PRO A 190 29.34 -5.61 -30.94
N PRO A 191 30.29 -6.30 -30.30
CA PRO A 191 30.96 -5.77 -29.11
C PRO A 191 31.65 -4.45 -29.45
N LEU A 192 31.38 -3.41 -28.64
CA LEU A 192 32.09 -2.14 -28.72
C LEU A 192 33.56 -2.37 -28.40
N THR A 193 34.40 -2.44 -29.43
CA THR A 193 35.86 -2.40 -29.27
C THR A 193 36.20 -1.08 -28.61
N ALA A 194 36.73 -1.11 -27.39
CA ALA A 194 37.19 0.09 -26.70
C ALA A 194 38.27 0.78 -27.56
N PRO A 195 38.15 2.08 -27.88
CA PRO A 195 39.21 2.76 -28.60
C PRO A 195 40.44 2.89 -27.70
N VAL A 196 41.56 2.35 -28.19
CA VAL A 196 42.90 2.48 -27.59
C VAL A 196 43.30 3.97 -27.63
N PRO A 197 43.86 4.55 -26.56
CA PRO A 197 44.28 5.95 -26.59
C PRO A 197 45.54 6.10 -27.46
N VAL A 198 45.36 6.62 -28.66
CA VAL A 198 46.44 7.00 -29.58
C VAL A 198 46.86 8.43 -29.28
N TRP A 199 47.74 8.61 -28.31
CA TRP A 199 48.50 9.85 -28.10
C TRP A 199 49.97 9.49 -27.88
N ALA A 200 50.68 9.25 -28.99
CA ALA A 200 52.13 9.35 -29.11
C ALA A 200 52.51 9.35 -30.62
N ASP A 201 52.56 10.52 -31.25
CA ASP A 201 53.80 11.21 -31.70
C ASP A 201 53.48 12.34 -32.70
N GLY A 202 54.15 13.50 -32.52
CA GLY A 202 53.95 14.76 -33.26
C GLY A 202 54.50 14.77 -34.70
N PRO A 203 54.40 15.89 -35.45
CA PRO A 203 55.12 17.13 -35.10
C PRO A 203 54.37 18.46 -35.40
N ASP A 204 54.96 19.56 -34.91
CA ASP A 204 54.60 20.99 -35.09
C ASP A 204 53.61 21.53 -34.04
N SER A 205 54.05 22.19 -32.97
CA SER A 205 54.39 23.62 -33.01
C SER A 205 55.18 24.01 -31.75
N GLY A 206 56.22 24.83 -31.92
CA GLY A 206 57.13 25.24 -30.84
C GLY A 206 56.62 26.35 -29.91
N HIS A 207 57.29 26.42 -28.76
CA HIS A 207 57.36 27.49 -27.73
C HIS A 207 56.03 28.03 -27.19
N ILE A 208 55.79 27.97 -25.88
CA ILE A 208 56.17 29.01 -24.91
C ILE A 208 56.33 28.39 -23.51
N ASP A 209 57.29 28.94 -22.77
CA ASP A 209 57.83 28.51 -21.47
C ASP A 209 56.92 28.72 -20.24
N ASP A 210 57.35 28.01 -19.18
CA ASP A 210 57.42 28.35 -17.75
C ASP A 210 56.33 27.93 -16.75
N ASP A 211 56.78 27.01 -15.89
CA ASP A 211 56.59 26.89 -14.44
C ASP A 211 55.17 26.90 -13.83
N ALA A 212 54.69 25.72 -13.42
CA ALA A 212 54.29 25.45 -12.03
C ALA A 212 53.87 23.97 -11.85
N ALA A 213 54.55 23.28 -10.92
CA ALA A 213 54.11 21.98 -10.40
C ALA A 213 52.92 22.15 -9.41
N PRO A 214 51.91 21.26 -9.39
CA PRO A 214 50.88 21.27 -8.36
C PRO A 214 51.27 20.38 -7.18
N GLY A 215 51.37 20.99 -5.99
CA GLY A 215 51.43 20.31 -4.70
C GLY A 215 50.03 19.95 -4.19
N PHE A 216 49.83 18.67 -3.91
CA PHE A 216 48.68 18.12 -3.18
C PHE A 216 48.85 18.38 -1.68
N ALA A 217 47.87 19.03 -1.01
CA ALA A 217 47.56 18.81 0.40
C ALA A 217 46.25 19.48 0.84
N ALA A 218 45.40 18.67 1.47
CA ALA A 218 44.47 18.99 2.55
C ALA A 218 43.28 19.95 2.29
N LEU A 219 42.09 19.36 2.11
CA LEU A 219 40.83 20.00 2.47
C LEU A 219 40.39 19.46 3.83
N GLY A 220 40.38 20.35 4.82
CA GLY A 220 39.67 20.22 6.08
C GLY A 220 38.20 20.62 5.94
N GLU A 221 37.43 20.22 6.95
CA GLU A 221 35.98 20.22 7.06
C GLU A 221 35.29 21.59 6.86
N GLY A 222 34.06 21.52 6.35
CA GLY A 222 33.01 22.51 6.61
C GLY A 222 32.68 23.46 5.46
N SER A 223 31.73 23.06 4.59
CA SER A 223 30.66 23.97 4.12
C SER A 223 29.60 23.18 3.34
N GLU A 224 28.41 23.08 3.92
CA GLU A 224 27.18 22.92 3.14
C GLU A 224 26.97 24.18 2.29
N LEU A 225 26.75 24.05 0.98
CA LEU A 225 25.52 24.44 0.28
C LEU A 225 25.72 24.29 -1.25
N LEU A 226 24.65 23.82 -1.92
CA LEU A 226 24.36 23.86 -3.36
C LEU A 226 25.07 22.87 -4.30
N SER A 227 24.37 21.77 -4.61
CA SER A 227 24.20 21.37 -6.01
C SER A 227 22.90 20.61 -6.24
N VAL A 228 21.89 21.33 -6.73
CA VAL A 228 20.80 20.76 -7.52
C VAL A 228 21.27 20.75 -8.97
N ARG A 229 21.49 19.56 -9.54
CA ARG A 229 21.02 19.16 -10.87
C ARG A 229 21.47 17.74 -11.23
N GLY A 230 20.47 16.88 -11.43
CA GLY A 230 20.48 15.86 -12.49
C GLY A 230 21.19 14.54 -12.19
N GLY A 231 20.39 13.49 -11.93
CA GLY A 231 20.84 12.11 -12.07
C GLY A 231 20.38 11.22 -10.92
N ALA A 232 19.23 10.58 -11.09
CA ALA A 232 18.79 9.51 -10.22
C ALA A 232 19.86 8.41 -10.15
N ARG A 233 20.50 8.29 -9.00
CA ARG A 233 20.88 6.99 -8.44
C ARG A 233 20.04 6.85 -7.18
N HIS A 234 19.06 5.96 -7.20
CA HIS A 234 18.56 5.36 -5.97
C HIS A 234 19.72 4.54 -5.37
N ALA A 235 20.65 5.22 -4.72
CA ALA A 235 21.44 4.59 -3.69
C ALA A 235 20.46 4.31 -2.56
N GLY A 236 20.20 3.03 -2.29
CA GLY A 236 19.50 2.62 -1.09
C GLY A 236 20.23 3.18 0.11
N LEU A 237 19.71 4.26 0.69
CA LEU A 237 20.09 4.68 2.03
C LEU A 237 19.41 3.70 2.97
N SER A 238 20.01 2.52 3.15
CA SER A 238 19.81 1.79 4.40
C SER A 238 20.07 2.78 5.54
N PRO A 239 19.24 2.80 6.59
CA PRO A 239 19.50 3.63 7.76
C PRO A 239 20.95 3.43 8.18
N VAL A 240 21.69 4.54 8.28
CA VAL A 240 23.11 4.48 8.64
C VAL A 240 23.18 3.91 10.04
N ASP A 241 23.80 2.75 10.14
CA ASP A 241 24.04 2.09 11.41
C ASP A 241 24.88 3.04 12.32
N PRO A 242 24.35 3.47 13.49
CA PRO A 242 25.04 4.33 14.45
C PRO A 242 26.38 3.78 14.99
N GLY A 243 26.65 2.48 14.82
CA GLY A 243 27.84 1.83 15.36
C GLY A 243 27.62 1.24 16.77
N ASP A 244 28.54 0.38 17.21
CA ASP A 244 28.42 -0.31 18.51
C ASP A 244 28.64 0.61 19.72
N ASP A 245 29.27 1.76 19.52
CA ASP A 245 29.57 2.75 20.57
C ASP A 245 28.47 3.82 20.73
N ALA A 246 27.42 3.80 19.90
CA ALA A 246 26.35 4.78 19.95
C ALA A 246 25.47 4.61 21.20
N GLU A 247 24.94 5.73 21.69
CA GLU A 247 24.06 5.73 22.86
C GLU A 247 22.68 5.15 22.50
N LEU A 248 22.02 4.52 23.47
CA LEU A 248 20.69 3.94 23.25
C LEU A 248 19.64 4.97 22.76
N ALA A 249 19.81 6.24 23.12
CA ALA A 249 18.96 7.34 22.65
C ALA A 249 19.09 7.58 21.14
N ASP A 250 20.30 7.46 20.58
CA ASP A 250 20.54 7.60 19.13
C ASP A 250 19.87 6.46 18.35
N TRP A 251 19.94 5.24 18.91
CA TRP A 251 19.23 4.08 18.38
C TRP A 251 17.70 4.27 18.39
N LEU A 252 17.16 4.85 19.47
CA LEU A 252 15.74 5.17 19.55
C LEU A 252 15.36 6.26 18.54
N ALA A 253 16.18 7.29 18.38
CA ALA A 253 15.96 8.37 17.43
C ALA A 253 15.94 7.83 15.99
N LEU A 254 16.89 6.97 15.63
CA LEU A 254 16.94 6.32 14.33
C LEU A 254 15.72 5.41 14.09
N ALA A 255 15.30 4.66 15.12
CA ALA A 255 14.11 3.81 15.04
C ALA A 255 12.83 4.64 14.83
N ARG A 256 12.70 5.77 15.54
CA ARG A 256 11.58 6.71 15.38
C ARG A 256 11.56 7.36 14.01
N GLU A 257 12.70 7.88 13.55
CA GLU A 257 12.79 8.50 12.22
C GLU A 257 12.45 7.48 11.12
N THR A 258 12.89 6.24 11.27
CA THR A 258 12.57 5.16 10.32
C THR A 258 11.09 4.78 10.38
N ALA A 259 10.47 4.75 11.57
CA ALA A 259 9.04 4.52 11.74
C ALA A 259 8.19 5.67 11.16
N ASP A 260 8.60 6.92 11.37
CA ASP A 260 7.95 8.10 10.81
C ASP A 260 8.06 8.11 9.29
N ARG A 261 9.25 7.79 8.75
CA ARG A 261 9.46 7.63 7.31
C ARG A 261 8.63 6.49 6.74
N ALA A 262 8.45 5.39 7.46
CA ALA A 262 7.56 4.30 7.05
C ALA A 262 6.07 4.66 7.17
N SER A 263 5.70 5.59 8.03
CA SER A 263 4.34 6.11 8.13
C SER A 263 4.03 7.17 7.06
N ALA A 264 5.04 7.96 6.67
CA ALA A 264 4.95 9.00 5.65
C ALA A 264 5.18 8.46 4.23
N ALA A 265 5.97 7.40 4.09
CA ALA A 265 6.01 6.60 2.88
C ALA A 265 4.63 5.96 2.73
N ASP A 266 3.93 6.35 1.67
CA ASP A 266 2.62 5.82 1.28
C ASP A 266 2.51 4.32 1.55
N SER A 267 1.29 3.86 1.89
CA SER A 267 0.93 2.53 2.41
C SER A 267 1.39 1.30 1.57
N ARG A 268 2.11 1.52 0.48
CA ARG A 268 2.59 0.54 -0.50
C ARG A 268 3.98 -0.04 -0.26
N SER A 269 4.83 0.55 0.57
CA SER A 269 6.17 -0.03 0.79
C SER A 269 6.19 -0.98 2.00
N ARG A 270 5.80 -2.24 1.76
CA ARG A 270 6.01 -3.34 2.73
C ARG A 270 7.46 -3.38 3.20
N SER A 271 8.39 -3.02 2.32
CA SER A 271 9.81 -2.83 2.65
C SER A 271 10.07 -1.75 3.69
N ALA A 272 9.47 -0.56 3.62
CA ALA A 272 9.69 0.49 4.63
C ALA A 272 9.12 0.09 5.99
N LEU A 273 7.96 -0.59 6.01
CA LEU A 273 7.42 -1.16 7.24
C LEU A 273 8.37 -2.22 7.84
N TYR A 274 8.91 -3.12 7.02
CA TYR A 274 9.86 -4.14 7.49
C TYR A 274 11.17 -3.52 7.97
N GLN A 275 11.63 -2.43 7.34
CA GLN A 275 12.77 -1.66 7.82
C GLN A 275 12.48 -0.99 9.17
N ALA A 276 11.31 -0.40 9.37
CA ALA A 276 10.92 0.19 10.66
C ALA A 276 10.83 -0.85 11.78
N VAL A 277 10.22 -2.01 11.51
CA VAL A 277 10.17 -3.13 12.46
C VAL A 277 11.56 -3.72 12.70
N GLY A 278 12.41 -3.75 11.67
CA GLY A 278 13.83 -4.12 11.77
C GLY A 278 14.62 -3.19 12.67
N GLN A 279 14.49 -1.87 12.49
CA GLN A 279 15.18 -0.88 13.31
C GLN A 279 14.71 -0.93 14.78
N ALA A 280 13.43 -1.25 15.01
CA ALA A 280 12.92 -1.49 16.36
C ALA A 280 13.56 -2.73 17.02
N TRP A 281 13.91 -3.75 16.24
CA TRP A 281 14.66 -4.92 16.73
C TRP A 281 16.11 -4.59 17.03
N ASP A 282 16.77 -3.81 16.18
CA ASP A 282 18.15 -3.38 16.41
C ASP A 282 18.24 -2.53 17.69
N PHE A 283 17.29 -1.62 17.90
CA PHE A 283 17.14 -0.90 19.16
C PHE A 283 16.93 -1.85 20.35
N ALA A 284 16.11 -2.90 20.22
CA ALA A 284 15.91 -3.89 21.28
C ALA A 284 17.20 -4.64 21.64
N LEU A 285 18.01 -5.01 20.65
CA LEU A 285 19.31 -5.68 20.86
C LEU A 285 20.31 -4.79 21.62
N VAL A 286 20.31 -3.48 21.37
CA VAL A 286 21.16 -2.53 22.09
C VAL A 286 20.59 -2.26 23.49
N ALA A 287 19.26 -2.16 23.64
CA ALA A 287 18.60 -2.00 24.94
C ALA A 287 18.91 -3.14 25.91
N GLU A 288 19.06 -4.37 25.41
CA GLU A 288 19.49 -5.52 26.22
C GLU A 288 20.92 -5.39 26.76
N ARG A 289 21.79 -4.65 26.07
CA ARG A 289 23.18 -4.37 26.49
C ARG A 289 23.29 -3.14 27.39
N GLN A 290 22.31 -2.24 27.34
CA GLN A 290 22.27 -0.99 28.09
C GLN A 290 20.99 -0.88 28.97
N PRO A 291 20.81 -1.75 29.98
CA PRO A 291 19.56 -1.86 30.74
C PRO A 291 19.22 -0.60 31.56
N GLU A 292 20.23 0.12 32.05
CA GLU A 292 20.03 1.36 32.81
C GLU A 292 19.51 2.49 31.92
N ALA A 293 20.09 2.67 30.72
CA ALA A 293 19.62 3.62 29.74
C ALA A 293 18.19 3.28 29.26
N PHE A 294 17.90 1.99 29.08
CA PHE A 294 16.56 1.55 28.70
C PHE A 294 15.53 1.85 29.81
N ALA A 295 15.87 1.61 31.08
CA ALA A 295 15.00 1.96 32.20
C ALA A 295 14.71 3.46 32.28
N ALA A 296 15.70 4.32 32.03
CA ALA A 296 15.50 5.77 31.99
C ALA A 296 14.54 6.20 30.87
N LEU A 297 14.66 5.63 29.67
CA LEU A 297 13.75 5.91 28.54
C LEU A 297 12.31 5.45 28.83
N LEU A 298 12.14 4.35 29.57
CA LEU A 298 10.82 3.87 29.96
C LEU A 298 10.16 4.76 31.01
N ASP A 299 10.92 5.26 31.98
CA ASP A 299 10.42 6.17 33.02
C ASP A 299 9.93 7.50 32.40
N ASP A 300 10.73 8.09 31.50
CA ASP A 300 10.37 9.31 30.77
C ASP A 300 9.08 9.12 29.93
N ALA A 301 8.92 7.94 29.32
CA ALA A 301 7.73 7.59 28.55
C ALA A 301 6.53 7.13 29.40
N GLY A 302 6.67 7.01 30.73
CA GLY A 302 5.63 6.47 31.61
C GLY A 302 5.27 5.01 31.31
N LEU A 303 6.22 4.22 30.82
CA LEU A 303 6.05 2.82 30.42
C LEU A 303 6.62 1.87 31.47
N THR A 304 5.97 0.73 31.66
CA THR A 304 6.42 -0.33 32.57
C THR A 304 6.73 -1.61 31.81
N VAL A 305 7.82 -2.29 32.19
CA VAL A 305 8.15 -3.60 31.66
C VAL A 305 7.21 -4.65 32.26
N GLN A 306 6.71 -5.55 31.42
CA GLN A 306 5.95 -6.72 31.86
C GLN A 306 6.64 -7.98 31.36
N ASP A 307 6.96 -8.92 32.26
CA ASP A 307 7.65 -10.17 31.92
C ASP A 307 6.90 -11.00 30.87
N ARG A 308 5.57 -10.91 30.86
CA ARG A 308 4.70 -11.59 29.88
C ARG A 308 4.74 -10.97 28.47
N ALA A 309 5.23 -9.73 28.34
CA ALA A 309 5.20 -8.96 27.11
C ALA A 309 6.42 -8.02 27.01
N PRO A 310 7.65 -8.58 27.00
CA PRO A 310 8.89 -7.79 27.10
C PRO A 310 9.11 -6.87 25.89
N MET A 311 8.51 -7.19 24.73
CA MET A 311 8.66 -6.41 23.50
C MET A 311 7.64 -5.26 23.38
N THR A 312 6.57 -5.23 24.19
CA THR A 312 5.56 -4.17 24.10
C THR A 312 6.11 -2.78 24.43
N PRO A 313 6.95 -2.58 25.46
CA PRO A 313 7.54 -1.27 25.73
C PRO A 313 8.43 -0.77 24.60
N VAL A 314 9.22 -1.67 23.99
CA VAL A 314 10.09 -1.35 22.84
C VAL A 314 9.27 -0.77 21.69
N VAL A 315 8.21 -1.47 21.28
CA VAL A 315 7.36 -1.01 20.17
C VAL A 315 6.66 0.31 20.52
N LYS A 316 6.23 0.51 21.76
CA LYS A 316 5.62 1.77 22.19
C LYS A 316 6.60 2.95 22.20
N LEU A 317 7.86 2.71 22.53
CA LEU A 317 8.90 3.75 22.47
C LEU A 317 9.18 4.18 21.03
N VAL A 318 9.21 3.22 20.08
CA VAL A 318 9.55 3.46 18.68
C VAL A 318 8.37 4.01 17.87
N PHE A 319 7.19 3.39 17.95
CA PHE A 319 6.02 3.75 17.13
C PHE A 319 5.05 4.70 17.83
N GLY A 320 5.24 4.95 19.12
CA GLY A 320 4.37 5.78 19.94
C GLY A 320 3.27 4.99 20.67
N ALA A 321 2.92 5.44 21.87
CA ALA A 321 1.92 4.79 22.72
C ALA A 321 0.47 4.94 22.19
N ALA A 322 0.20 5.96 21.38
CA ALA A 322 -1.09 6.23 20.76
C ALA A 322 -1.29 5.51 19.41
N TYR A 323 -0.28 4.78 18.93
CA TYR A 323 -0.36 4.03 17.68
C TYR A 323 -1.41 2.91 17.77
N ASP A 324 -1.87 2.42 16.61
CA ASP A 324 -2.90 1.38 16.55
C ASP A 324 -2.54 0.16 17.42
N LYS A 325 -3.43 -0.18 18.36
CA LYS A 325 -3.21 -1.23 19.35
C LYS A 325 -3.00 -2.60 18.71
N THR A 326 -3.67 -2.85 17.57
CA THR A 326 -3.55 -4.11 16.85
C THR A 326 -2.17 -4.23 16.21
N ARG A 327 -1.70 -3.19 15.52
CA ARG A 327 -0.35 -3.13 14.93
C ARG A 327 0.75 -3.23 15.98
N LEU A 328 0.61 -2.52 17.11
CA LEU A 328 1.58 -2.62 18.21
C LEU A 328 1.72 -4.07 18.72
N ALA A 329 0.60 -4.80 18.82
CA ALA A 329 0.61 -6.20 19.22
C ALA A 329 1.24 -7.11 18.15
N GLU A 330 1.03 -6.82 16.87
CA GLU A 330 1.67 -7.54 15.77
C GLU A 330 3.19 -7.33 15.74
N TYR A 331 3.65 -6.09 15.88
CA TYR A 331 5.08 -5.77 15.90
C TYR A 331 5.75 -6.39 17.12
N ALA A 332 5.12 -6.33 18.31
CA ALA A 332 5.64 -6.97 19.51
C ALA A 332 5.71 -8.51 19.35
N CYS A 333 4.78 -9.11 18.61
CA CYS A 333 4.81 -10.53 18.27
C CYS A 333 6.02 -10.86 17.38
N VAL A 334 6.28 -10.04 16.35
CA VAL A 334 7.44 -10.18 15.46
C VAL A 334 8.75 -10.05 16.22
N LEU A 335 8.91 -9.03 17.07
CA LEU A 335 10.12 -8.87 17.88
C LEU A 335 10.33 -10.04 18.84
N GLY A 336 9.24 -10.58 19.41
CA GLY A 336 9.31 -11.76 20.26
C GLY A 336 9.76 -13.01 19.51
N HIS A 337 9.34 -13.15 18.25
CA HIS A 337 9.82 -14.21 17.36
C HIS A 337 11.30 -14.00 17.00
N ALA A 338 11.71 -12.78 16.63
CA ALA A 338 13.09 -12.45 16.33
C ALA A 338 14.04 -12.80 17.48
N LYS A 339 13.61 -12.52 18.72
CA LYS A 339 14.31 -12.94 19.93
C LYS A 339 14.41 -14.45 20.09
N GLY A 340 13.32 -15.19 19.81
CA GLY A 340 13.28 -16.65 19.92
C GLY A 340 14.16 -17.37 18.88
N GLU A 341 14.20 -16.86 17.66
CA GLU A 341 15.00 -17.40 16.55
C GLU A 341 16.44 -16.87 16.52
N GLY A 342 16.77 -15.89 17.37
CA GLY A 342 18.12 -15.31 17.45
C GLY A 342 18.52 -14.48 16.23
N ILE A 343 17.57 -13.74 15.66
CA ILE A 343 17.81 -12.90 14.47
C ILE A 343 18.81 -11.78 14.81
N GLY A 344 19.83 -11.62 13.98
CA GLY A 344 20.87 -10.60 14.16
C GLY A 344 20.44 -9.18 13.81
N ARG A 345 21.30 -8.22 14.15
CA ARG A 345 21.11 -6.80 13.84
C ARG A 345 21.08 -6.57 12.32
N GLY A 346 20.14 -5.78 11.84
CA GLY A 346 19.94 -5.49 10.41
C GLY A 346 19.36 -6.65 9.59
N GLU A 347 19.10 -7.82 10.19
CA GLU A 347 18.64 -9.00 9.46
C GLU A 347 17.11 -9.12 9.39
N LEU A 348 16.39 -8.56 10.37
CA LEU A 348 14.96 -8.79 10.54
C LEU A 348 14.12 -8.32 9.34
N ALA A 349 14.46 -7.20 8.71
CA ALA A 349 13.72 -6.72 7.55
C ALA A 349 13.79 -7.71 6.37
N ALA A 350 14.98 -8.23 6.09
CA ALA A 350 15.20 -9.23 5.05
C ALA A 350 14.60 -10.60 5.42
N TYR A 351 14.58 -10.94 6.71
CA TYR A 351 13.90 -12.12 7.22
C TYR A 351 12.38 -12.05 6.95
N LEU A 352 11.75 -10.92 7.28
CA LEU A 352 10.32 -10.70 7.04
C LEU A 352 9.96 -10.72 5.56
N ASP A 353 10.85 -10.21 4.69
CA ASP A 353 10.63 -10.21 3.25
C ASP A 353 10.62 -11.62 2.66
N ARG A 354 11.46 -12.53 3.18
CA ARG A 354 11.51 -13.94 2.78
C ARG A 354 10.47 -14.83 3.48
N TYR A 355 9.89 -14.38 4.58
CA TYR A 355 8.93 -15.18 5.35
C TYR A 355 7.62 -15.34 4.57
N PRO A 356 7.06 -16.56 4.42
CA PRO A 356 5.79 -16.77 3.70
C PRO A 356 4.64 -15.94 4.30
N GLY A 357 4.04 -15.06 3.49
CA GLY A 357 3.00 -14.13 3.95
C GLY A 357 3.52 -12.92 4.75
N GLY A 358 4.84 -12.75 4.83
CA GLY A 358 5.52 -11.65 5.49
C GLY A 358 5.16 -11.50 6.96
N LEU A 359 5.08 -10.25 7.43
CA LEU A 359 4.71 -9.94 8.81
C LEU A 359 3.40 -10.59 9.25
N LYS A 360 2.36 -10.56 8.40
CA LYS A 360 1.06 -11.15 8.72
C LYS A 360 1.11 -12.68 8.80
N GLY A 361 1.89 -13.31 7.91
CA GLY A 361 2.13 -14.75 7.93
C GLY A 361 2.83 -15.18 9.22
N LEU A 362 3.91 -14.50 9.60
CA LEU A 362 4.64 -14.76 10.84
C LEU A 362 3.74 -14.61 12.07
N VAL A 363 2.97 -13.52 12.17
CA VAL A 363 2.06 -13.31 13.30
C VAL A 363 1.01 -14.42 13.39
N LYS A 364 0.49 -14.88 12.25
CA LYS A 364 -0.47 -16.01 12.21
C LYS A 364 0.17 -17.29 12.74
N ASP A 365 1.39 -17.60 12.30
CA ASP A 365 2.12 -18.80 12.72
C ASP A 365 2.47 -18.76 14.21
N GLU A 366 2.95 -17.61 14.71
CA GLU A 366 3.23 -17.44 16.14
C GLU A 366 1.98 -17.51 17.00
N ARG A 367 0.85 -16.94 16.55
CA ARG A 367 -0.43 -17.10 17.24
C ARG A 367 -0.90 -18.55 17.24
N ALA A 368 -0.60 -19.33 16.19
CA ALA A 368 -0.90 -20.75 16.14
C ALA A 368 -0.01 -21.56 17.11
N ARG A 369 1.29 -21.22 17.23
CA ARG A 369 2.24 -21.85 18.17
C ARG A 369 1.93 -21.52 19.65
N ARG A 370 1.57 -20.28 19.93
CA ARG A 370 1.21 -19.82 21.29
C ARG A 370 -0.19 -20.25 21.73
N ARG A 371 -1.03 -20.70 20.79
CA ARG A 371 -2.26 -21.37 21.14
C ARG A 371 -1.82 -22.64 21.88
N PRO A 372 -2.10 -22.76 23.20
CA PRO A 372 -1.79 -23.99 23.91
C PRO A 372 -2.41 -25.13 23.09
N ALA A 373 -1.70 -26.26 22.99
CA ALA A 373 -2.28 -27.50 22.49
C ALA A 373 -3.57 -27.69 23.30
N LYS A 374 -4.69 -27.27 22.71
CA LYS A 374 -5.97 -27.45 23.32
C LYS A 374 -6.16 -28.95 23.22
N ASP A 375 -6.25 -29.61 24.37
CA ASP A 375 -7.03 -30.83 24.54
C ASP A 375 -8.39 -30.61 23.88
N GLY A 376 -8.44 -30.87 22.58
CA GLY A 376 -9.43 -30.29 21.68
C GLY A 376 -9.67 -31.14 20.44
N ASP A 377 -9.01 -32.29 20.36
CA ASP A 377 -9.39 -33.40 19.51
C ASP A 377 -10.32 -34.39 20.24
N GLU A 378 -10.30 -34.43 21.58
CA GLU A 378 -11.26 -35.25 22.35
C GLU A 378 -12.71 -34.77 22.18
N GLY A 379 -12.95 -33.45 22.08
CA GLY A 379 -14.31 -32.90 21.98
C GLY A 379 -15.00 -33.13 20.62
N SER A 380 -14.22 -33.27 19.54
CA SER A 380 -14.77 -33.56 18.21
C SER A 380 -15.17 -35.03 18.11
N GLY A 381 -14.34 -35.92 18.66
CA GLY A 381 -14.67 -37.34 18.83
C GLY A 381 -15.93 -37.52 19.65
N THR A 382 -15.99 -36.94 20.87
CA THR A 382 -17.15 -37.12 21.76
C THR A 382 -18.45 -36.56 21.20
N ALA A 383 -18.43 -35.41 20.51
CA ALA A 383 -19.65 -34.80 19.96
C ALA A 383 -20.18 -35.60 18.76
N LEU A 384 -19.29 -36.05 17.86
CA LEU A 384 -19.68 -36.90 16.74
C LEU A 384 -20.10 -38.29 17.22
N ASP A 385 -19.43 -38.86 18.21
CA ASP A 385 -19.83 -40.14 18.84
C ASP A 385 -21.21 -40.06 19.49
N THR A 386 -21.53 -38.91 20.11
CA THR A 386 -22.87 -38.67 20.65
C THR A 386 -23.93 -38.66 19.54
N LEU A 387 -23.63 -38.05 18.38
CA LEU A 387 -24.53 -38.05 17.23
C LEU A 387 -24.64 -39.43 16.56
N ARG A 388 -23.57 -40.24 16.54
CA ARG A 388 -23.59 -41.64 16.08
C ARG A 388 -24.54 -42.51 16.91
N GLN A 389 -24.66 -42.21 18.20
CA GLN A 389 -25.53 -42.93 19.14
C GLN A 389 -26.94 -42.35 19.23
N ALA A 390 -27.19 -41.17 18.64
CA ALA A 390 -28.51 -40.54 18.66
C ALA A 390 -29.50 -41.29 17.76
N HIS A 391 -30.75 -41.43 18.22
CA HIS A 391 -31.80 -42.02 17.41
C HIS A 391 -32.31 -41.01 16.35
N PRO A 392 -32.46 -41.43 15.08
CA PRO A 392 -32.97 -40.55 14.04
C PRO A 392 -34.45 -40.24 14.27
N ALA A 393 -34.80 -38.96 14.35
CA ALA A 393 -36.20 -38.53 14.44
C ALA A 393 -36.96 -38.73 13.12
N VAL A 394 -36.25 -38.62 11.98
CA VAL A 394 -36.79 -38.81 10.63
C VAL A 394 -35.70 -39.45 9.76
N ILE A 395 -36.08 -40.42 8.93
CA ILE A 395 -35.19 -41.05 7.94
C ILE A 395 -35.68 -40.62 6.55
N LEU A 396 -34.75 -40.14 5.72
CA LEU A 396 -35.01 -39.70 4.34
C LEU A 396 -34.09 -40.48 3.40
N GLU A 397 -34.62 -40.94 2.27
CA GLU A 397 -33.81 -41.52 1.21
C GLU A 397 -33.06 -40.39 0.47
N HIS A 398 -31.74 -40.52 0.36
CA HIS A 398 -30.87 -39.55 -0.30
C HIS A 398 -29.67 -40.26 -0.94
N GLU A 399 -29.22 -39.80 -2.10
CA GLU A 399 -27.98 -40.26 -2.74
C GLU A 399 -26.77 -39.66 -2.01
N ALA A 400 -26.33 -40.32 -0.93
CA ALA A 400 -25.14 -39.92 -0.18
C ALA A 400 -23.89 -40.59 -0.76
N GLU A 401 -23.01 -39.80 -1.39
CA GLU A 401 -21.69 -40.22 -1.90
C GLU A 401 -20.68 -40.45 -0.77
N GLY A 402 -20.98 -41.34 0.18
CA GLY A 402 -20.01 -41.83 1.17
C GLY A 402 -19.69 -40.91 2.36
N ALA A 403 -20.37 -39.77 2.51
CA ALA A 403 -20.24 -38.91 3.70
C ALA A 403 -21.00 -39.50 4.91
N GLU A 404 -20.34 -39.57 6.08
CA GLU A 404 -20.93 -40.11 7.32
C GLU A 404 -22.05 -39.21 7.89
N PHE A 405 -21.90 -37.89 7.77
CA PHE A 405 -22.88 -36.90 8.20
C PHE A 405 -23.13 -35.90 7.08
N VAL A 406 -24.38 -35.47 6.93
CA VAL A 406 -24.80 -34.47 5.94
C VAL A 406 -25.43 -33.28 6.65
N VAL A 407 -25.10 -32.06 6.20
CA VAL A 407 -25.71 -30.83 6.71
C VAL A 407 -26.89 -30.45 5.81
N LEU A 408 -28.08 -30.42 6.39
CA LEU A 408 -29.31 -30.01 5.72
C LEU A 408 -29.78 -28.66 6.25
N ILE A 409 -30.22 -27.79 5.35
CA ILE A 409 -30.90 -26.54 5.69
C ILE A 409 -32.40 -26.81 5.60
N ALA A 410 -33.12 -26.48 6.66
CA ALA A 410 -34.57 -26.64 6.72
C ALA A 410 -35.27 -25.31 7.03
N ARG A 411 -36.46 -25.15 6.45
CA ARG A 411 -37.36 -24.01 6.62
C ARG A 411 -38.55 -24.41 7.49
N ALA A 412 -38.87 -23.57 8.47
CA ALA A 412 -40.09 -23.71 9.26
C ALA A 412 -41.33 -23.36 8.40
N LEU A 413 -42.36 -24.19 8.47
CA LEU A 413 -43.63 -24.03 7.77
C LEU A 413 -44.78 -23.85 8.79
N PRO A 414 -45.91 -23.24 8.39
CA PRO A 414 -47.09 -23.14 9.25
C PRO A 414 -47.54 -24.51 9.78
N GLY A 415 -48.07 -24.56 11.00
CA GLY A 415 -48.52 -25.81 11.62
C GLY A 415 -47.41 -26.64 12.29
N GLY A 416 -46.20 -26.08 12.46
CA GLY A 416 -45.08 -26.78 13.10
C GLY A 416 -44.35 -27.76 12.20
N HIS A 417 -44.58 -27.68 10.88
CA HIS A 417 -43.89 -28.52 9.91
C HIS A 417 -42.50 -27.96 9.59
N ILE A 418 -41.57 -28.85 9.25
CA ILE A 418 -40.21 -28.50 8.83
C ILE A 418 -40.02 -29.05 7.41
N GLY A 419 -39.65 -28.19 6.46
CA GLY A 419 -39.33 -28.58 5.09
C GLY A 419 -37.85 -28.41 4.80
N ILE A 420 -37.17 -29.44 4.31
CA ILE A 420 -35.75 -29.35 3.92
C ILE A 420 -35.64 -28.62 2.58
N VAL A 421 -34.75 -27.63 2.50
CA VAL A 421 -34.64 -26.71 1.35
C VAL A 421 -33.28 -26.75 0.66
N ALA A 422 -32.22 -27.20 1.33
CA ALA A 422 -30.90 -27.38 0.72
C ALA A 422 -30.04 -28.42 1.44
N LYS A 423 -29.09 -29.01 0.72
CA LYS A 423 -27.95 -29.78 1.25
C LYS A 423 -26.70 -28.90 1.13
N ALA A 424 -25.90 -28.79 2.18
CA ALA A 424 -24.57 -28.16 2.09
C ALA A 424 -23.52 -29.17 1.57
N ALA A 425 -22.45 -28.67 0.96
CA ALA A 425 -21.34 -29.50 0.50
C ALA A 425 -20.69 -30.29 1.65
N ASP A 426 -20.12 -31.44 1.32
CA ASP A 426 -19.55 -32.38 2.30
C ASP A 426 -18.21 -31.83 2.84
N ASP A 427 -18.27 -30.97 3.87
CA ASP A 427 -17.11 -30.40 4.58
C ASP A 427 -17.02 -30.97 6.01
N PRO A 428 -16.04 -31.86 6.28
CA PRO A 428 -15.85 -32.47 7.60
C PRO A 428 -15.61 -31.44 8.71
N ALA A 429 -14.95 -30.32 8.42
CA ALA A 429 -14.65 -29.29 9.41
C ALA A 429 -15.92 -28.53 9.81
N LEU A 430 -16.82 -28.28 8.85
CA LEU A 430 -18.12 -27.67 9.10
C LEU A 430 -19.02 -28.59 9.94
N VAL A 431 -19.06 -29.89 9.62
CA VAL A 431 -19.80 -30.90 10.39
C VAL A 431 -19.33 -30.94 11.84
N ALA A 432 -18.02 -31.03 12.08
CA ALA A 432 -17.45 -31.06 13.44
C ALA A 432 -17.72 -29.77 14.24
N ARG A 433 -17.84 -28.62 13.55
CA ARG A 433 -18.18 -27.35 14.19
C ARG A 433 -19.66 -27.27 14.57
N LEU A 434 -20.55 -27.78 13.72
CA LEU A 434 -21.98 -27.84 13.99
C LEU A 434 -22.33 -28.90 15.04
N ALA A 435 -21.68 -30.07 15.01
CA ALA A 435 -21.87 -31.15 15.97
C ALA A 435 -21.63 -30.68 17.43
N ARG A 436 -20.62 -29.84 17.64
CA ARG A 436 -20.33 -29.24 18.97
C ARG A 436 -21.43 -28.32 19.50
N LYS A 437 -22.34 -27.85 18.64
CA LYS A 437 -23.47 -26.98 18.99
C LYS A 437 -24.81 -27.68 18.84
N ALA A 438 -24.83 -28.90 18.29
CA ALA A 438 -26.03 -29.68 18.11
C ALA A 438 -26.40 -30.38 19.42
N SER A 439 -27.70 -30.58 19.65
CA SER A 439 -28.21 -31.46 20.70
C SER A 439 -29.06 -32.53 20.03
N PRO A 440 -28.94 -33.81 20.44
CA PRO A 440 -29.78 -34.88 19.91
C PRO A 440 -31.25 -34.53 20.13
N ILE A 441 -32.08 -34.81 19.12
CA ILE A 441 -33.53 -34.74 19.29
C ILE A 441 -33.89 -35.92 20.19
N LEU A 442 -34.41 -35.62 21.39
CA LEU A 442 -34.91 -36.64 22.31
C LEU A 442 -36.17 -37.28 21.71
N PRO A 443 -36.36 -38.60 21.85
CA PRO A 443 -37.50 -39.32 21.28
C PRO A 443 -38.86 -38.88 21.84
#